data_AF-A0A7S3WSW4-F1
#
_entry.id   AF-A0A7S3WSW4-F1
#
_cell.length_a   1.000
_cell.length_b   1.000
_cell.length_c   1.000
_cell.angle_alpha   90.00
_cell.angle_beta   90.00
_cell.angle_gamma   90.00
#
_symmetry.space_group_name_H-M   'P 1'
#
loop_
_entity.id
_entity.type
_entity.pdbx_description
1 polymer ?
#
loop_
_entity_poly.entity_id
_entity_poly.type
_entity_poly.pdbx_seq_one_letter_code
_entity_poly.pdbx_strand_id
1 'polypeptide(L)'
;KLRYVCVKTVSVTDDVDISKSKTTVKIEPNEVLEALGAPTTDEGGITRIECSVVSSGKTGFVTLKSNQGTVYLEIIHPFNEYCVQMDKTLEETFKSLTKASNDLMSKQKELAKHKEGPLVEARTELAKLRPKVTSVMTSLDTLKKKAHAEKANFKKKEQAEKTAHIAARERKEAEALTAPAAEKVAAVEACAKSLEEAAAPLVKVEKDAVSACEKPCSVKEAVDKTLAALTEAVSQ
;
A
#
# COMPACT_ATOMS: atom_id res chain seq x y z
N LYS A 1 -5.00 -12.65 -17.97
CA LYS A 1 -4.68 -11.29 -18.48
C LYS A 1 -4.85 -10.31 -17.33
N LEU A 2 -4.00 -9.28 -17.24
CA LEU A 2 -4.19 -8.22 -16.24
C LEU A 2 -5.48 -7.46 -16.56
N ARG A 3 -6.31 -7.22 -15.57
CA ARG A 3 -7.54 -6.45 -15.71
C ARG A 3 -7.40 -5.11 -15.01
N TYR A 4 -8.03 -4.10 -15.58
CA TYR A 4 -8.03 -2.74 -15.06
C TYR A 4 -9.48 -2.25 -14.92
N VAL A 5 -9.73 -1.46 -13.89
CA VAL A 5 -10.98 -0.71 -13.74
C VAL A 5 -10.70 0.76 -13.99
N CYS A 6 -11.57 1.38 -14.77
CA CYS A 6 -11.55 2.83 -14.97
C CYS A 6 -12.00 3.54 -13.69
N VAL A 7 -11.17 4.41 -13.13
CA VAL A 7 -11.51 5.22 -11.95
C VAL A 7 -11.89 6.65 -12.32
N LYS A 8 -11.40 7.14 -13.47
CA LYS A 8 -11.72 8.46 -14.02
C LYS A 8 -11.94 8.32 -15.51
N THR A 9 -12.97 9.00 -16.02
CA THR A 9 -13.33 9.00 -17.43
C THR A 9 -12.12 9.26 -18.32
N VAL A 10 -11.86 8.36 -19.28
CA VAL A 10 -10.68 8.39 -20.15
C VAL A 10 -11.05 7.88 -21.55
N SER A 11 -10.35 8.39 -22.56
CA SER A 11 -10.55 7.98 -23.95
C SER A 11 -9.57 6.87 -24.34
N VAL A 12 -10.07 5.85 -25.03
CA VAL A 12 -9.26 4.90 -25.81
C VAL A 12 -8.90 5.55 -27.12
N THR A 13 -7.64 5.46 -27.52
CA THR A 13 -7.20 5.90 -28.84
C THR A 13 -6.63 4.74 -29.65
N ASP A 14 -6.59 4.90 -30.97
CA ASP A 14 -6.04 3.89 -31.91
C ASP A 14 -4.51 3.80 -31.89
N ASP A 15 -3.81 4.87 -31.50
CA ASP A 15 -2.35 4.92 -31.44
C ASP A 15 -1.82 5.32 -30.05
N VAL A 16 -0.55 4.98 -29.78
CA VAL A 16 0.20 5.29 -28.55
C VAL A 16 0.58 6.75 -28.46
N ASP A 17 0.65 7.47 -29.59
CA ASP A 17 0.86 8.93 -29.63
C ASP A 17 -0.48 9.68 -29.65
N ILE A 18 -0.81 10.33 -28.53
CA ILE A 18 -2.08 11.06 -28.36
C ILE A 18 -2.25 12.14 -29.44
N SER A 19 -1.15 12.75 -29.89
CA SER A 19 -1.10 13.85 -30.84
C SER A 19 -1.57 13.45 -32.25
N LYS A 20 -1.40 12.18 -32.61
CA LYS A 20 -1.75 11.62 -33.93
C LYS A 20 -2.94 10.67 -33.89
N SER A 21 -3.39 10.34 -32.69
CA SER A 21 -4.42 9.32 -32.47
C SER A 21 -5.85 9.86 -32.52
N LYS A 22 -6.79 9.00 -32.90
CA LYS A 22 -8.24 9.25 -32.85
C LYS A 22 -8.85 8.54 -31.66
N THR A 23 -9.79 9.23 -30.99
CA THR A 23 -10.60 8.62 -29.94
C THR A 23 -11.51 7.54 -30.51
N THR A 24 -11.29 6.30 -30.10
CA THR A 24 -12.06 5.12 -30.54
C THR A 24 -13.31 4.92 -29.70
N VAL A 25 -13.17 5.04 -28.37
CA VAL A 25 -14.28 4.95 -27.42
C VAL A 25 -13.92 5.69 -26.13
N LYS A 26 -14.91 6.30 -25.49
CA LYS A 26 -14.76 6.94 -24.19
C LYS A 26 -15.23 5.96 -23.12
N ILE A 27 -14.41 5.77 -22.09
CA ILE A 27 -14.62 4.82 -21.01
C ILE A 27 -15.05 5.60 -19.78
N GLU A 28 -16.15 5.18 -19.16
CA GLU A 28 -16.66 5.79 -17.94
C GLU A 28 -16.14 5.07 -16.68
N PRO A 29 -16.19 5.71 -15.50
CA PRO A 29 -15.76 5.09 -14.26
C PRO A 29 -16.52 3.78 -13.99
N ASN A 30 -15.82 2.80 -13.43
CA ASN A 30 -16.23 1.41 -13.17
C ASN A 30 -16.27 0.48 -14.39
N GLU A 31 -15.89 0.95 -15.58
CA GLU A 31 -15.77 0.08 -16.74
C GLU A 31 -14.47 -0.76 -16.71
N VAL A 32 -14.56 -2.02 -17.14
CA VAL A 32 -13.47 -3.01 -17.04
C VAL A 32 -12.75 -3.18 -18.37
N LEU A 33 -11.43 -3.24 -18.29
CA LEU A 33 -10.51 -3.36 -19.42
C LEU A 33 -9.58 -4.56 -19.21
N GLU A 34 -9.27 -5.28 -20.27
CA GLU A 34 -8.24 -6.33 -20.26
C GLU A 34 -6.98 -5.83 -20.96
N ALA A 35 -5.85 -5.84 -20.26
CA ALA A 35 -4.58 -5.49 -20.87
C ALA A 35 -4.15 -6.54 -21.90
N LEU A 36 -3.72 -6.05 -23.05
CA LEU A 36 -3.16 -6.83 -24.15
C LEU A 36 -1.62 -6.78 -24.15
N GLY A 37 -1.03 -5.71 -23.62
CA GLY A 37 0.42 -5.52 -23.53
C GLY A 37 0.89 -4.98 -22.17
N ALA A 38 2.19 -4.71 -22.07
CA ALA A 38 2.80 -4.09 -20.89
C ALA A 38 2.59 -2.55 -20.90
N PRO A 39 2.48 -1.91 -19.72
CA PRO A 39 2.44 -0.46 -19.64
C PRO A 39 3.75 0.16 -20.17
N THR A 40 3.63 1.13 -21.06
CA THR A 40 4.77 1.89 -21.62
C THR A 40 4.68 3.33 -21.13
N THR A 41 5.79 3.86 -20.60
CA THR A 41 5.89 5.26 -20.17
C THR A 41 6.67 6.04 -21.21
N ASP A 42 6.07 7.10 -21.72
CA ASP A 42 6.69 8.01 -22.69
C ASP A 42 7.61 9.04 -22.00
N GLU A 43 8.47 9.73 -22.76
CA GLU A 43 9.39 10.77 -22.28
C GLU A 43 8.66 11.90 -21.53
N GLY A 44 7.40 12.18 -21.89
CA GLY A 44 6.54 13.13 -21.20
C GLY A 44 6.00 12.67 -19.84
N GLY A 45 6.37 11.47 -19.36
CA GLY A 45 5.92 10.91 -18.08
C GLY A 45 4.49 10.37 -18.09
N ILE A 46 3.93 10.13 -19.28
CA ILE A 46 2.59 9.55 -19.45
C ILE A 46 2.73 8.04 -19.60
N THR A 47 2.09 7.26 -18.74
CA THR A 47 2.04 5.80 -18.86
C THR A 47 0.78 5.38 -19.60
N ARG A 48 0.94 4.66 -20.71
CA ARG A 48 -0.16 4.14 -21.53
C ARG A 48 -0.11 2.61 -21.58
N ILE A 49 -1.25 2.00 -21.81
CA ILE A 49 -1.38 0.55 -21.95
C ILE A 49 -2.35 0.23 -23.08
N GLU A 50 -2.01 -0.80 -23.86
CA GLU A 50 -2.93 -1.37 -24.84
C GLU A 50 -3.94 -2.28 -24.12
N CYS A 51 -5.23 -2.02 -24.29
CA CYS A 51 -6.28 -2.78 -23.64
C CYS A 51 -7.49 -3.01 -24.56
N SER A 52 -8.26 -4.05 -24.23
CA SER A 52 -9.57 -4.35 -24.80
C SER A 52 -10.66 -3.99 -23.79
N VAL A 53 -11.65 -3.21 -24.20
CA VAL A 53 -12.80 -2.84 -23.37
C VAL A 53 -13.75 -4.04 -23.32
N VAL A 54 -14.04 -4.55 -22.12
CA VAL A 54 -14.86 -5.77 -21.96
C VAL A 54 -16.30 -5.55 -22.45
N SER A 55 -16.85 -4.34 -22.26
CA SER A 55 -18.24 -4.00 -22.63
C SER A 55 -18.46 -3.92 -24.15
N SER A 56 -17.48 -3.43 -24.90
CA SER A 56 -17.62 -3.08 -26.32
C SER A 56 -16.73 -3.92 -27.24
N GLY A 57 -15.80 -4.70 -26.69
CA GLY A 57 -14.84 -5.52 -27.43
C GLY A 57 -13.78 -4.72 -28.20
N LYS A 58 -13.83 -3.38 -28.16
CA LYS A 58 -12.91 -2.51 -28.88
C LYS A 58 -11.54 -2.50 -28.21
N THR A 59 -10.49 -2.52 -29.02
CA THR A 59 -9.10 -2.47 -28.57
C THR A 59 -8.49 -1.10 -28.85
N GLY A 60 -7.53 -0.69 -28.03
CA GLY A 60 -6.72 0.50 -28.27
C GLY A 60 -5.87 0.88 -27.06
N PHE A 61 -5.25 2.05 -27.13
CA PHE A 61 -4.37 2.58 -26.09
C PHE A 61 -5.13 3.48 -25.13
N VAL A 62 -5.00 3.21 -23.83
CA VAL A 62 -5.56 4.05 -22.76
C VAL A 62 -4.45 4.56 -21.87
N THR A 63 -4.58 5.80 -21.42
CA THR A 63 -3.68 6.40 -20.43
C THR A 63 -3.96 5.81 -19.06
N LEU A 64 -2.96 5.16 -18.47
CA LEU A 64 -3.02 4.59 -17.12
C LEU A 64 -2.76 5.69 -16.07
N LYS A 65 -1.73 6.50 -16.29
CA LYS A 65 -1.33 7.62 -15.43
C LYS A 65 -0.85 8.80 -16.28
N SER A 66 -1.33 10.01 -15.99
CA SER A 66 -0.83 11.23 -16.63
C SER A 66 0.48 11.72 -16.01
N ASN A 67 1.15 12.62 -16.73
CA ASN A 67 2.35 13.32 -16.28
C ASN A 67 2.17 14.08 -14.95
N GLN A 68 0.97 14.62 -14.70
CA GLN A 68 0.60 15.30 -13.45
C GLN A 68 0.23 14.32 -12.32
N GLY A 69 0.39 13.02 -12.54
CA GLY A 69 0.16 11.98 -11.54
C GLY A 69 -1.28 11.51 -11.40
N THR A 70 -2.21 12.00 -12.24
CA THR A 70 -3.59 11.51 -12.21
C THR A 70 -3.66 10.08 -12.73
N VAL A 71 -4.16 9.16 -11.90
CA VAL A 71 -4.42 7.77 -12.27
C VAL A 71 -5.84 7.66 -12.85
N TYR A 72 -5.96 7.05 -14.02
CA TYR A 72 -7.24 6.80 -14.70
C TYR A 72 -7.65 5.34 -14.66
N LEU A 73 -6.66 4.43 -14.61
CA LEU A 73 -6.88 2.98 -14.54
C LEU A 73 -6.21 2.40 -13.32
N GLU A 74 -6.95 1.59 -12.56
CA GLU A 74 -6.43 0.83 -11.43
C GLU A 74 -6.42 -0.67 -11.74
N ILE A 75 -5.38 -1.37 -11.29
CA ILE A 75 -5.28 -2.83 -11.47
C ILE A 75 -6.35 -3.50 -10.62
N ILE A 76 -7.16 -4.34 -11.25
CA ILE A 76 -8.03 -5.28 -10.55
C ILE A 76 -7.16 -6.46 -10.12
N HIS A 77 -6.88 -6.54 -8.83
CA HIS A 77 -6.22 -7.72 -8.29
C HIS A 77 -7.18 -8.93 -8.34
N PRO A 78 -6.76 -10.09 -8.87
CA PRO A 78 -7.58 -11.31 -8.89
C PRO A 78 -8.14 -11.69 -7.51
N PHE A 79 -7.37 -11.40 -6.46
CA PHE A 79 -7.81 -11.59 -5.07
C PHE A 79 -9.00 -10.71 -4.69
N ASN A 80 -9.08 -9.46 -5.19
CA ASN A 80 -10.23 -8.58 -4.95
C ASN A 80 -11.48 -9.11 -5.65
N GLU A 81 -11.34 -9.59 -6.90
CA GLU A 81 -12.44 -10.21 -7.65
C GLU A 81 -12.96 -11.47 -6.93
N TYR A 82 -12.05 -12.33 -6.47
CA TYR A 82 -12.38 -13.47 -5.61
C TYR A 82 -13.12 -13.05 -4.34
N CYS A 83 -12.65 -12.02 -3.63
CA CYS A 83 -13.29 -11.53 -2.41
C CYS A 83 -14.73 -11.05 -2.66
N VAL A 84 -14.95 -10.32 -3.75
CA VAL A 84 -16.29 -9.83 -4.13
C VAL A 84 -17.22 -11.01 -4.45
N GLN A 85 -16.74 -12.00 -5.20
CA GLN A 85 -17.55 -13.16 -5.55
C GLN A 85 -17.84 -14.06 -4.35
N MET A 86 -16.87 -14.24 -3.45
CA MET A 86 -17.07 -14.92 -2.17
C MET A 86 -18.15 -14.22 -1.34
N ASP A 87 -18.08 -12.90 -1.19
CA ASP A 87 -19.08 -12.12 -0.42
C ASP A 87 -20.49 -12.25 -1.00
N LYS A 88 -20.60 -12.13 -2.33
CA LYS A 88 -21.87 -12.30 -3.04
C LYS A 88 -22.47 -13.68 -2.75
N THR A 89 -21.65 -14.72 -2.87
CA THR A 89 -22.07 -16.11 -2.65
C THR A 89 -22.51 -16.34 -1.19
N LEU A 90 -21.75 -15.82 -0.22
CA LEU A 90 -22.11 -15.91 1.20
C LEU A 90 -23.43 -15.20 1.51
N GLU A 91 -23.65 -14.01 0.94
CA GLU A 91 -24.87 -13.23 1.13
C GLU A 91 -26.10 -13.92 0.51
N GLU A 92 -25.99 -14.43 -0.71
CA GLU A 92 -27.06 -15.17 -1.39
C GLU A 92 -27.41 -16.47 -0.64
N THR A 93 -26.39 -17.17 -0.14
CA THR A 93 -26.58 -18.37 0.69
C THR A 93 -27.28 -18.02 2.00
N PHE A 94 -26.88 -16.92 2.66
CA PHE A 94 -27.50 -16.47 3.91
C PHE A 94 -28.97 -16.08 3.73
N LYS A 95 -29.29 -15.36 2.65
CA LYS A 95 -30.68 -15.02 2.28
C LYS A 95 -31.52 -16.28 2.05
N SER A 96 -30.96 -17.28 1.37
CA SER A 96 -31.63 -18.55 1.10
C SER A 96 -31.91 -19.34 2.39
N LEU A 97 -30.94 -19.41 3.30
CA LEU A 97 -31.11 -20.00 4.63
C LEU A 97 -32.16 -19.28 5.47
N THR A 98 -32.18 -17.94 5.42
CA THR A 98 -33.18 -17.13 6.13
C THR A 98 -34.60 -17.44 5.63
N LYS A 99 -34.79 -17.55 4.32
CA LYS A 99 -36.07 -17.96 3.71
C LYS A 99 -36.46 -19.37 4.17
N ALA A 100 -35.57 -20.35 4.04
CA ALA A 100 -35.82 -21.72 4.47
C ALA A 100 -36.19 -21.82 5.97
N SER A 101 -35.53 -21.04 6.83
CA SER A 101 -35.85 -20.96 8.26
C SER A 101 -37.25 -20.39 8.51
N ASN A 102 -37.63 -19.34 7.79
CA ASN A 102 -38.96 -18.72 7.91
C ASN A 102 -40.06 -19.66 7.39
N ASP A 103 -39.83 -20.34 6.27
CA ASP A 103 -40.76 -21.31 5.69
C ASP A 103 -40.97 -22.49 6.64
N LEU A 104 -39.89 -23.03 7.23
CA LEU A 104 -39.95 -24.06 8.28
C LEU A 104 -40.80 -23.60 9.47
N MET A 105 -40.60 -22.37 9.94
CA MET A 105 -41.37 -21.82 11.07
C MET A 105 -42.85 -21.66 10.72
N SER A 106 -43.15 -21.16 9.51
CA SER A 106 -44.53 -21.00 9.04
C SER A 106 -45.24 -22.36 8.95
N LYS A 107 -44.60 -23.35 8.32
CA LYS A 107 -45.13 -24.72 8.18
C LYS A 107 -45.35 -25.39 9.53
N GLN A 108 -44.43 -25.20 10.50
CA GLN A 108 -44.63 -25.69 11.86
C GLN A 108 -45.86 -25.06 12.54
N LYS A 109 -46.12 -23.77 12.33
CA LYS A 109 -47.29 -23.07 12.88
C LYS A 109 -48.60 -23.52 12.21
N GLU A 110 -48.60 -23.72 10.90
CA GLU A 110 -49.75 -24.25 10.16
C GLU A 110 -50.15 -25.63 10.67
N LEU A 111 -49.17 -26.54 10.77
CA LEU A 111 -49.38 -27.90 11.26
C LEU A 111 -49.74 -27.96 12.75
N ALA A 112 -49.44 -26.92 13.53
CA ALA A 112 -49.77 -26.88 14.95
C ALA A 112 -51.27 -26.88 15.25
N LYS A 113 -52.10 -26.59 14.25
CA LYS A 113 -53.57 -26.62 14.36
C LYS A 113 -54.12 -28.05 14.41
N HIS A 114 -53.36 -29.03 13.95
CA HIS A 114 -53.76 -30.44 13.96
C HIS A 114 -53.18 -31.12 15.21
N LYS A 115 -54.03 -31.83 15.95
CA LYS A 115 -53.67 -32.48 17.22
C LYS A 115 -53.46 -33.99 17.10
N GLU A 116 -53.90 -34.61 16.01
CA GLU A 116 -53.84 -36.05 15.78
C GLU A 116 -53.56 -36.37 14.31
N GLY A 117 -53.08 -37.59 14.04
CA GLY A 117 -52.85 -38.12 12.70
C GLY A 117 -51.49 -37.76 12.06
N PRO A 118 -51.29 -38.10 10.77
CA PRO A 118 -50.00 -37.99 10.06
C PRO A 118 -49.38 -36.58 10.03
N LEU A 119 -50.18 -35.53 10.24
CA LEU A 119 -49.72 -34.14 10.26
C LEU A 119 -48.91 -33.79 11.53
N VAL A 120 -49.13 -34.50 12.65
CA VAL A 120 -48.33 -34.35 13.88
C VAL A 120 -46.93 -34.93 13.68
N GLU A 121 -46.82 -36.06 12.97
CA GLU A 121 -45.54 -36.67 12.60
C GLU A 121 -44.74 -35.75 11.68
N ALA A 122 -45.38 -35.20 10.64
CA ALA A 122 -44.75 -34.21 9.75
C ALA A 122 -44.26 -32.96 10.51
N ARG A 123 -45.05 -32.45 11.48
CA ARG A 123 -44.64 -31.33 12.35
C ARG A 123 -43.41 -31.68 13.18
N THR A 124 -43.35 -32.90 13.70
CA THR A 124 -42.23 -33.38 14.53
C THR A 124 -40.95 -33.51 13.71
N GLU A 125 -41.02 -33.99 12.47
CA GLU A 125 -39.87 -34.02 11.56
C GLU A 125 -39.39 -32.63 11.16
N LEU A 126 -40.29 -31.69 10.87
CA LEU A 126 -39.92 -30.28 10.63
C LEU A 126 -39.28 -29.64 11.87
N ALA A 127 -39.70 -30.02 13.08
CA ALA A 127 -39.09 -29.55 14.33
C ALA A 127 -37.62 -29.98 14.46
N LYS A 128 -37.26 -31.17 13.98
CA LYS A 128 -35.87 -31.67 13.96
C LYS A 128 -34.98 -30.94 12.94
N LEU A 129 -35.55 -30.40 11.86
CA LEU A 129 -34.80 -29.66 10.84
C LEU A 129 -34.44 -28.24 11.27
N ARG A 130 -35.28 -27.61 12.10
CA ARG A 130 -35.06 -26.24 12.61
C ARG A 130 -33.68 -26.02 13.25
N PRO A 131 -33.22 -26.82 14.24
CA PRO A 131 -31.91 -26.60 14.85
C PRO A 131 -30.75 -26.78 13.85
N LYS A 132 -30.90 -27.64 12.84
CA LYS A 132 -29.89 -27.82 11.78
C LYS A 132 -29.77 -26.56 10.92
N VAL A 133 -30.89 -25.99 10.48
CA VAL A 133 -30.89 -24.74 9.71
C VAL A 133 -30.30 -23.60 10.53
N THR A 134 -30.70 -23.46 11.79
CA THR A 134 -30.13 -22.44 12.70
C THR A 134 -28.62 -22.61 12.88
N SER A 135 -28.13 -23.83 13.08
CA SER A 135 -26.70 -24.13 13.22
C SER A 135 -25.89 -23.73 11.98
N VAL A 136 -26.39 -24.04 10.78
CA VAL A 136 -25.75 -23.61 9.52
C VAL A 136 -25.77 -22.09 9.39
N MET A 137 -26.87 -21.43 9.76
CA MET A 137 -27.00 -19.97 9.73
C MET A 137 -25.97 -19.28 10.63
N THR A 138 -25.78 -19.76 11.86
CA THR A 138 -24.77 -19.26 12.80
C THR A 138 -23.35 -19.48 12.28
N SER A 139 -23.09 -20.64 11.67
CA SER A 139 -21.79 -20.97 11.08
C SER A 139 -21.47 -20.04 9.90
N LEU A 140 -22.45 -19.77 9.04
CA LEU A 140 -22.31 -18.88 7.90
C LEU A 140 -22.09 -17.41 8.32
N ASP A 141 -22.83 -16.94 9.32
CA ASP A 141 -22.62 -15.60 9.90
C ASP A 141 -21.22 -15.46 10.51
N THR A 142 -20.75 -16.47 11.24
CA THR A 142 -19.39 -16.51 11.78
C THR A 142 -18.34 -16.47 10.67
N LEU A 143 -18.52 -17.26 9.61
CA LEU A 143 -17.62 -17.26 8.46
C LEU A 143 -17.59 -15.89 7.76
N LYS A 144 -18.75 -15.26 7.55
CA LYS A 144 -18.87 -13.94 6.96
C LYS A 144 -18.12 -12.87 7.77
N LYS A 145 -18.28 -12.89 9.10
CA LYS A 145 -17.55 -11.98 10.01
C LYS A 145 -16.04 -12.18 9.94
N LYS A 146 -15.57 -13.43 9.97
CA LYS A 146 -14.14 -13.76 9.83
C LYS A 146 -13.59 -13.32 8.47
N ALA A 147 -14.29 -13.61 7.38
CA ALA A 147 -13.91 -13.20 6.04
C ALA A 147 -13.79 -11.68 5.94
N HIS A 148 -14.74 -10.93 6.50
CA HIS A 148 -14.67 -9.46 6.53
C HIS A 148 -13.46 -8.94 7.31
N ALA A 149 -13.20 -9.50 8.51
CA ALA A 149 -12.06 -9.12 9.34
C ALA A 149 -10.71 -9.39 8.63
N GLU A 150 -10.55 -10.58 8.05
CA GLU A 150 -9.29 -10.95 7.39
C GLU A 150 -9.04 -10.14 6.11
N LYS A 151 -10.07 -9.81 5.32
CA LYS A 151 -9.92 -8.89 4.18
C LYS A 151 -9.48 -7.50 4.62
N ALA A 152 -10.01 -6.99 5.74
CA ALA A 152 -9.58 -5.70 6.28
C ALA A 152 -8.12 -5.76 6.76
N ASN A 153 -7.71 -6.85 7.41
CA ASN A 153 -6.33 -7.08 7.82
C ASN A 153 -5.38 -7.20 6.62
N PHE A 154 -5.78 -7.92 5.57
CA PHE A 154 -5.02 -8.04 4.33
C PHE A 154 -4.74 -6.66 3.71
N LYS A 155 -5.77 -5.83 3.53
CA LYS A 155 -5.61 -4.47 2.99
C LYS A 155 -4.65 -3.61 3.82
N LYS A 156 -4.71 -3.70 5.16
CA LYS A 156 -3.80 -2.98 6.06
C LYS A 156 -2.35 -3.45 5.89
N LYS A 157 -2.13 -4.77 5.83
CA LYS A 157 -0.79 -5.35 5.65
C LYS A 157 -0.20 -4.98 4.30
N GLU A 158 -0.98 -5.11 3.24
CA GLU A 158 -0.56 -4.72 1.88
C GLU A 158 -0.16 -3.23 1.83
N GLN A 159 -0.95 -2.35 2.43
CA GLN A 159 -0.62 -0.93 2.49
C GLN A 159 0.64 -0.66 3.32
N ALA A 160 0.79 -1.32 4.47
CA ALA A 160 1.96 -1.17 5.33
C ALA A 160 3.24 -1.63 4.61
N GLU A 161 3.18 -2.72 3.86
CA GLU A 161 4.29 -3.24 3.06
C GLU A 161 4.67 -2.27 1.93
N LYS A 162 3.69 -1.73 1.19
CA LYS A 162 3.92 -0.68 0.18
C LYS A 162 4.61 0.54 0.77
N THR A 163 4.11 1.05 1.90
CA THR A 163 4.70 2.21 2.57
C THR A 163 6.11 1.91 3.07
N ALA A 164 6.35 0.73 3.66
CA ALA A 164 7.67 0.33 4.14
C ALA A 164 8.69 0.22 3.00
N HIS A 165 8.28 -0.33 1.85
CA HIS A 165 9.13 -0.41 0.67
C HIS A 165 9.50 0.98 0.12
N ILE A 166 8.53 1.90 0.05
CA ILE A 166 8.77 3.28 -0.38
C ILE A 166 9.73 3.98 0.58
N ALA A 167 9.49 3.90 1.89
CA ALA A 167 10.35 4.52 2.90
C ALA A 167 11.77 3.94 2.89
N ALA A 168 11.93 2.62 2.68
CA ALA A 168 13.24 2.00 2.54
C ALA A 168 14.00 2.51 1.30
N ARG A 169 13.30 2.66 0.17
CA ARG A 169 13.88 3.24 -1.05
C ARG A 169 14.29 4.69 -0.83
N GLU A 170 13.38 5.51 -0.32
CA GLU A 170 13.64 6.94 -0.07
C GLU A 170 14.77 7.15 0.93
N ARG A 171 14.85 6.31 1.98
CA ARG A 171 15.97 6.35 2.92
C ARG A 171 17.29 6.03 2.23
N LYS A 172 17.32 5.01 1.36
CA LYS A 172 18.54 4.65 0.62
C LYS A 172 18.97 5.75 -0.34
N GLU A 173 18.01 6.38 -1.03
CA GLU A 173 18.27 7.54 -1.89
C GLU A 173 18.79 8.74 -1.09
N ALA A 174 18.16 9.04 0.06
CA ALA A 174 18.60 10.10 0.95
C ALA A 174 20.01 9.85 1.51
N GLU A 175 20.32 8.61 1.92
CA GLU A 175 21.64 8.22 2.41
C GLU A 175 22.71 8.36 1.32
N ALA A 176 22.41 7.99 0.08
CA ALA A 176 23.33 8.19 -1.03
C ALA A 176 23.62 9.69 -1.28
N LEU A 177 22.63 10.55 -1.08
CA LEU A 177 22.78 12.01 -1.21
C LEU A 177 23.52 12.64 -0.03
N THR A 178 23.31 12.14 1.19
CA THR A 178 23.92 12.70 2.40
C THR A 178 25.28 12.10 2.74
N ALA A 179 25.66 10.95 2.17
CA ALA A 179 26.95 10.31 2.41
C ALA A 179 28.15 11.26 2.18
N PRO A 180 28.23 12.05 1.09
CA PRO A 180 29.35 12.98 0.91
C PRO A 180 29.40 14.08 1.98
N ALA A 181 28.24 14.53 2.46
CA ALA A 181 28.17 15.51 3.54
C ALA A 181 28.56 14.89 4.89
N ALA A 182 28.15 13.65 5.15
CA ALA A 182 28.51 12.92 6.35
C ALA A 182 30.03 12.67 6.45
N GLU A 183 30.69 12.33 5.34
CA GLU A 183 32.15 12.19 5.29
C GLU A 183 32.87 13.51 5.63
N LYS A 184 32.40 14.63 5.08
CA LYS A 184 32.96 15.95 5.39
C LYS A 184 32.74 16.37 6.84
N VAL A 185 31.55 16.15 7.38
CA VAL A 185 31.26 16.43 8.79
C VAL A 185 32.17 15.61 9.70
N ALA A 186 32.35 14.32 9.41
CA ALA A 186 33.25 13.47 10.18
C ALA A 186 34.72 13.95 10.11
N ALA A 187 35.17 14.42 8.95
CA ALA A 187 36.50 15.01 8.80
C ALA A 187 36.66 16.29 9.64
N VAL A 188 35.67 17.18 9.61
CA VAL A 188 35.64 18.41 10.40
C VAL A 188 35.64 18.10 11.90
N GLU A 189 34.84 17.13 12.36
CA GLU A 189 34.82 16.70 13.77
C GLU A 189 36.18 16.14 14.23
N ALA A 190 36.84 15.34 13.40
CA ALA A 190 38.17 14.80 13.70
C ALA A 190 39.24 15.91 13.78
N CYS A 191 39.19 16.88 12.87
CA CYS A 191 40.06 18.05 12.89
C CYS A 191 39.80 18.93 14.14
N ALA A 192 38.54 19.14 14.51
CA ALA A 192 38.16 19.90 15.70
C ALA A 192 38.67 19.23 16.98
N LYS A 193 38.51 17.91 17.11
CA LYS A 193 39.05 17.15 18.25
C LYS A 193 40.59 17.24 18.33
N SER A 194 41.27 17.14 17.19
CA SER A 194 42.74 17.26 17.15
C SER A 194 43.21 18.66 17.59
N LEU A 195 42.46 19.71 17.22
CA LEU A 195 42.71 21.08 17.66
C LEU A 195 42.48 21.23 19.17
N GLU A 196 41.42 20.66 19.73
CA GLU A 196 41.16 20.67 21.18
C GLU A 196 42.28 19.98 21.96
N GLU A 197 42.76 18.82 21.49
CA GLU A 197 43.87 18.10 22.11
C GLU A 197 45.19 18.89 22.03
N ALA A 198 45.48 19.51 20.88
CA ALA A 198 46.65 20.37 20.72
C ALA A 198 46.59 21.62 21.59
N ALA A 199 45.40 22.19 21.81
CA ALA A 199 45.20 23.37 22.65
C ALA A 199 45.13 23.06 24.15
N ALA A 200 44.90 21.80 24.54
CA ALA A 200 44.73 21.40 25.94
C ALA A 200 45.88 21.86 26.88
N PRO A 201 47.17 21.84 26.49
CA PRO A 201 48.28 22.32 27.32
C PRO A 201 48.34 23.84 27.48
N LEU A 202 47.59 24.62 26.68
CA LEU A 202 47.45 26.07 26.82
C LEU A 202 46.18 26.44 27.59
N VAL A 203 45.10 25.70 27.40
CA VAL A 203 43.77 25.99 27.98
C VAL A 203 43.63 25.47 29.42
N LYS A 204 44.38 24.42 29.81
CA LYS A 204 44.30 23.79 31.14
C LYS A 204 45.28 24.35 32.17
N VAL A 205 46.07 25.38 31.83
CA VAL A 205 47.03 25.98 32.76
C VAL A 205 46.31 26.98 33.66
N GLU A 206 46.35 26.76 34.99
CA GLU A 206 45.82 27.74 35.95
C GLU A 206 46.60 29.06 35.89
N LYS A 207 45.90 30.17 36.21
CA LYS A 207 46.31 31.56 35.97
C LYS A 207 47.69 31.94 36.54
N ASP A 208 48.17 31.21 37.53
CA ASP A 208 49.44 31.46 38.24
C ASP A 208 50.56 30.45 37.90
N ALA A 209 50.33 29.52 36.97
CA ALA A 209 51.28 28.46 36.57
C ALA A 209 51.78 28.61 35.12
N VAL A 210 51.92 29.84 34.61
CA VAL A 210 52.36 30.14 33.23
C VAL A 210 53.72 29.50 32.88
N SER A 211 54.58 29.26 33.88
CA SER A 211 55.87 28.56 33.74
C SER A 211 55.77 27.04 33.62
N ALA A 212 54.59 26.43 33.85
CA ALA A 212 54.38 24.98 33.75
C ALA A 212 54.18 24.48 32.31
N CYS A 213 53.89 25.38 31.37
CA CYS A 213 53.87 25.05 29.95
C CYS A 213 55.31 25.16 29.43
N GLU A 214 56.09 24.08 29.53
CA GLU A 214 57.54 24.10 29.22
C GLU A 214 57.87 24.52 27.77
N LYS A 215 56.90 24.49 26.83
CA LYS A 215 57.09 24.85 25.40
C LYS A 215 55.88 25.57 24.75
N PRO A 216 55.51 26.78 25.17
CA PRO A 216 54.28 27.46 24.72
C PRO A 216 54.28 27.78 23.21
N CYS A 217 55.44 28.12 22.66
CA CYS A 217 55.59 28.41 21.23
C CYS A 217 55.36 27.15 20.37
N SER A 218 55.87 26.00 20.81
CA SER A 218 55.65 24.72 20.10
C SER A 218 54.20 24.26 20.16
N VAL A 219 53.51 24.51 21.29
CA VAL A 219 52.08 24.22 21.40
C VAL A 219 51.27 25.16 20.50
N LYS A 220 51.61 26.46 20.45
CA LYS A 220 50.98 27.42 19.53
C LYS A 220 51.18 27.03 18.06
N GLU A 221 52.38 26.65 17.65
CA GLU A 221 52.65 26.17 16.28
C GLU A 221 51.83 24.92 15.92
N ALA A 222 51.67 24.00 16.88
CA ALA A 222 50.83 22.81 16.70
C ALA A 222 49.33 23.15 16.58
N VAL A 223 48.85 24.12 17.37
CA VAL A 223 47.48 24.66 17.31
C VAL A 223 47.23 25.39 15.99
N ASP A 224 48.14 26.26 15.55
CA ASP A 224 48.01 27.02 14.30
C ASP A 224 47.96 26.06 13.09
N LYS A 225 48.78 25.00 13.11
CA LYS A 225 48.78 23.96 12.06
C LYS A 225 47.48 23.16 12.01
N THR A 226 46.94 22.78 13.16
CA THR A 226 45.68 22.01 13.24
C THR A 226 44.46 22.89 12.92
N LEU A 227 44.49 24.18 13.27
CA LEU A 227 43.47 25.16 12.90
C LEU A 227 43.43 25.41 11.39
N ALA A 228 44.58 25.49 10.73
CA ALA A 228 44.67 25.60 9.28
C ALA A 228 44.03 24.38 8.58
N ALA A 229 44.34 23.16 9.05
CA ALA A 229 43.75 21.92 8.53
C ALA A 229 42.23 21.85 8.73
N LEU A 230 41.72 22.33 9.87
CA LEU A 230 40.29 22.43 10.13
C LEU A 230 39.62 23.44 9.19
N THR A 231 40.24 24.60 8.98
CA THR A 231 39.71 25.65 8.09
C THR A 231 39.61 25.14 6.65
N GLU A 232 40.59 24.38 6.19
CA GLU A 232 40.59 23.74 4.87
C GLU A 232 39.49 22.67 4.76
N ALA A 233 39.30 21.83 5.78
CA ALA A 233 38.26 20.80 5.82
C ALA A 233 36.82 21.37 5.83
N VAL A 234 36.62 22.56 6.41
CA VAL A 234 35.31 23.26 6.42
C VAL A 234 35.02 23.98 5.10
N SER A 235 36.06 24.36 4.36
CA SER A 235 35.94 25.18 3.14
C SER A 235 35.70 24.36 1.86
N GLN A 236 35.86 23.03 1.91
CA GLN A 236 35.71 22.11 0.78
C GLN A 236 34.35 21.44 0.72
#